data_AF-A0A1G4QID6-F1
#
_entry.id   AF-A0A1G4QID6-F1
#
_cell.length_a   1.000
_cell.length_b   1.000
_cell.length_c   1.000
_cell.angle_alpha   90.00
_cell.angle_beta   90.00
_cell.angle_gamma   90.00
#
_symmetry.space_group_name_H-M   'P 1'
#
loop_
_entity.id
_entity.type
_entity.pdbx_description
1 polymer ?
#
loop_
_entity_poly.entity_id
_entity_poly.type
_entity_poly.pdbx_seq_one_letter_code
_entity_poly.pdbx_strand_id
1 'polypeptide(L)'
;MIGTYCSLYKLCKCCGQSKYYRQFPTRGNRKSSGSSRKNVCRKCERKKPAAPAPQAPPVPRRAKLLRQDRKGMIRMKGKSNNGRPWIQEIEWSLAVLLVEERAAVVVTPYMIRRLYSNDDFRSMIMTRDRHTCRYCGGYGDTIDHIVPKSKGGHTTPVNCVCSCYVCNQSKADQDATGFIEKQRSPV
;
A
#
# COMPACT_ATOMS: atom_id res chain seq x y z
N MET A 1 -43.33 -0.85 38.85
CA MET A 1 -42.80 -0.26 37.61
C MET A 1 -41.76 -1.19 37.01
N ILE A 2 -42.06 -1.84 35.90
CA ILE A 2 -41.18 -2.77 35.18
C ILE A 2 -40.24 -1.93 34.29
N GLY A 3 -38.93 -2.18 34.33
CA GLY A 3 -38.00 -1.44 33.47
C GLY A 3 -36.53 -1.80 33.62
N THR A 4 -36.21 -3.08 33.86
CA THR A 4 -34.83 -3.57 33.81
C THR A 4 -34.31 -3.51 32.37
N TYR A 5 -33.33 -2.65 32.16
CA TYR A 5 -32.57 -2.43 30.92
C TYR A 5 -32.26 -3.76 30.20
N CYS A 6 -32.88 -3.99 29.03
CA CYS A 6 -32.71 -5.19 28.23
C CYS A 6 -31.27 -5.26 27.68
N SER A 7 -30.40 -6.02 28.34
CA SER A 7 -28.97 -6.20 27.99
C SER A 7 -28.74 -6.98 26.68
N LEU A 8 -29.81 -7.47 26.05
CA LEU A 8 -29.76 -8.23 24.81
C LEU A 8 -29.63 -7.34 23.56
N TYR A 9 -29.98 -6.06 23.64
CA TYR A 9 -29.95 -5.15 22.49
C TYR A 9 -29.05 -3.93 22.73
N LYS A 10 -28.38 -3.47 21.67
CA LYS A 10 -27.47 -2.30 21.66
C LYS A 10 -27.75 -1.42 20.45
N LEU A 11 -27.65 -0.10 20.63
CA LEU A 11 -27.73 0.87 19.55
C LEU A 11 -26.41 0.93 18.75
N CYS A 12 -26.48 0.80 17.43
CA CYS A 12 -25.31 0.94 16.57
C CYS A 12 -24.98 2.41 16.32
N LYS A 13 -23.80 2.88 16.76
CA LYS A 13 -23.37 4.28 16.55
C LYS A 13 -23.19 4.69 15.08
N CYS A 14 -23.13 3.75 14.14
CA CYS A 14 -22.94 4.05 12.73
C CYS A 14 -24.25 4.14 11.94
N CYS A 15 -25.27 3.32 12.27
CA CYS A 15 -26.54 3.32 11.53
C CYS A 15 -27.76 3.66 12.37
N GLY A 16 -27.59 3.96 13.66
CA GLY A 16 -28.69 4.32 14.57
C GLY A 16 -29.67 3.20 14.91
N GLN A 17 -29.52 1.99 14.35
CA GLN A 17 -30.45 0.88 14.59
C GLN A 17 -30.17 0.17 15.93
N SER A 18 -31.22 -0.19 16.66
CA SER A 18 -31.15 -1.13 17.79
C SER A 18 -30.97 -2.55 17.27
N LYS A 19 -29.92 -3.25 17.73
CA LYS A 19 -29.55 -4.58 17.24
C LYS A 19 -29.16 -5.50 18.38
N TYR A 20 -29.37 -6.79 18.18
CA TYR A 20 -28.95 -7.81 19.13
C TYR A 20 -27.45 -7.72 19.43
N TYR A 21 -27.06 -7.78 20.72
CA TYR A 21 -25.70 -7.48 21.19
C TYR A 21 -24.62 -8.34 20.52
N ARG A 22 -24.93 -9.57 20.09
CA ARG A 22 -23.97 -10.44 19.37
C ARG A 22 -23.60 -9.96 17.97
N GLN A 23 -24.43 -9.10 17.38
CA GLN A 23 -24.14 -8.42 16.11
C GLN A 23 -23.05 -7.35 16.26
N PHE A 24 -22.59 -7.08 17.48
CA PHE A 24 -21.45 -6.24 17.78
C PHE A 24 -20.20 -7.10 18.00
N PRO A 25 -19.10 -6.84 17.29
CA PRO A 25 -17.84 -7.56 17.46
C PRO A 25 -17.29 -7.39 18.87
N THR A 26 -16.56 -8.38 19.37
CA THR A 26 -15.79 -8.24 20.62
C THR A 26 -14.63 -7.25 20.42
N ARG A 27 -14.26 -6.52 21.47
CA ARG A 27 -12.98 -5.80 21.49
C ARG A 27 -11.89 -6.84 21.72
N GLY A 28 -10.92 -6.92 20.81
CA GLY A 28 -9.85 -7.93 20.87
C GLY A 28 -8.98 -7.77 22.12
N ASN A 29 -8.87 -8.88 22.85
CA ASN A 29 -7.87 -9.31 23.83
C ASN A 29 -7.06 -8.25 24.63
N ARG A 30 -7.53 -7.94 25.85
CA ARG A 30 -6.68 -7.82 27.05
C ARG A 30 -7.45 -8.43 28.22
N LYS A 31 -6.79 -9.36 28.91
CA LYS A 31 -7.24 -10.03 30.16
C LYS A 31 -8.02 -9.05 31.04
N SER A 32 -9.35 -9.09 30.97
CA SER A 32 -10.26 -8.42 31.90
C SER A 32 -11.63 -9.06 31.76
N SER A 33 -12.22 -9.39 32.91
CA SER A 33 -13.44 -10.17 33.13
C SER A 33 -14.72 -9.42 32.74
N GLY A 34 -14.82 -8.98 31.49
CA GLY A 34 -16.04 -8.36 30.96
C GLY A 34 -15.98 -8.18 29.44
N SER A 35 -16.79 -8.93 28.69
CA SER A 35 -16.84 -8.86 27.22
C SER A 35 -17.47 -7.55 26.74
N SER A 36 -16.72 -6.45 26.78
CA SER A 36 -17.14 -5.16 26.22
C SER A 36 -17.08 -5.25 24.69
N ARG A 37 -18.22 -5.62 24.07
CA ARG A 37 -18.39 -5.60 22.61
C ARG A 37 -18.32 -4.16 22.09
N LYS A 38 -17.82 -3.97 20.87
CA LYS A 38 -17.76 -2.68 20.16
C LYS A 38 -19.16 -2.02 20.09
N ASN A 39 -19.18 -0.74 19.73
CA ASN A 39 -20.40 0.07 19.65
C ASN A 39 -20.89 0.29 18.20
N VAL A 40 -20.30 -0.46 17.26
CA VAL A 40 -20.65 -0.47 15.84
C VAL A 40 -20.94 -1.92 15.44
N CYS A 41 -22.03 -2.16 14.70
CA CYS A 41 -22.42 -3.51 14.30
C CYS A 41 -21.53 -4.07 13.18
N ARG A 42 -21.43 -5.40 13.07
CA ARG A 42 -20.63 -6.12 12.05
C ARG A 42 -20.91 -5.65 10.61
N LYS A 43 -22.18 -5.36 10.28
CA LYS A 43 -22.58 -4.86 8.94
C LYS A 43 -21.97 -3.48 8.67
N CYS A 44 -22.01 -2.58 9.65
CA CYS A 44 -21.40 -1.25 9.54
C CYS A 44 -19.87 -1.30 9.60
N GLU A 45 -19.30 -2.22 10.35
CA GLU A 45 -17.84 -2.43 10.40
C GLU A 45 -17.30 -2.93 9.06
N ARG A 46 -18.03 -3.82 8.37
CA ARG A 46 -17.74 -4.26 7.00
C ARG A 46 -17.97 -3.18 5.93
N LYS A 47 -18.87 -2.24 6.20
CA LYS A 47 -19.18 -1.10 5.32
C LYS A 47 -18.29 0.13 5.55
N LYS A 48 -17.41 0.12 6.57
CA LYS A 48 -16.38 1.14 6.65
C LYS A 48 -15.62 1.06 5.32
N PRO A 49 -15.59 2.13 4.51
CA PRO A 49 -14.78 2.11 3.30
C PRO A 49 -13.37 1.71 3.72
N ALA A 50 -12.72 0.85 2.92
CA ALA A 50 -11.29 0.69 3.04
C ALA A 50 -10.71 2.10 3.15
N ALA A 51 -9.84 2.33 4.15
CA ALA A 51 -9.23 3.64 4.30
C ALA A 51 -8.77 4.08 2.89
N PRO A 52 -9.14 5.29 2.43
CA PRO A 52 -8.79 5.73 1.09
C PRO A 52 -7.31 5.44 0.91
N ALA A 53 -6.94 4.81 -0.22
CA ALA A 53 -5.56 4.47 -0.53
C ALA A 53 -4.69 5.64 -0.09
N PRO A 54 -3.67 5.44 0.76
CA PRO A 54 -3.03 6.51 1.49
C PRO A 54 -2.72 7.62 0.51
N GLN A 55 -3.48 8.71 0.59
CA GLN A 55 -3.22 9.87 -0.24
C GLN A 55 -1.82 10.27 0.16
N ALA A 56 -0.90 10.12 -0.80
CA ALA A 56 0.52 10.25 -0.54
C ALA A 56 0.72 11.56 0.22
N PRO A 57 1.26 11.48 1.45
CA PRO A 57 1.07 12.54 2.44
C PRO A 57 1.64 13.86 1.92
N PRO A 58 1.17 15.02 2.43
CA PRO A 58 1.66 16.35 2.07
C PRO A 58 3.04 16.61 2.68
N VAL A 59 3.97 15.66 2.57
CA VAL A 59 5.37 15.78 2.95
C VAL A 59 6.12 16.29 1.73
N PRO A 60 7.03 17.27 1.86
CA PRO A 60 7.82 17.72 0.72
C PRO A 60 8.57 16.53 0.14
N ARG A 61 8.18 16.10 -1.06
CA ARG A 61 8.85 15.08 -1.88
C ARG A 61 10.16 15.61 -2.47
N ARG A 62 10.77 16.61 -1.83
CA ARG A 62 11.92 17.30 -2.39
C ARG A 62 13.17 16.53 -1.99
N ALA A 63 13.70 15.73 -2.91
CA ALA A 63 15.00 15.08 -2.77
C ALA A 63 16.11 16.09 -2.44
N LYS A 64 15.95 17.36 -2.82
CA LYS A 64 16.79 18.50 -2.43
C LYS A 64 17.01 18.68 -0.92
N LEU A 65 16.20 18.04 -0.07
CA LEU A 65 16.37 18.06 1.38
C LEU A 65 17.41 17.04 1.89
N LEU A 66 17.78 16.06 1.06
CA LEU A 66 18.77 15.05 1.41
C LEU A 66 20.18 15.61 1.35
N ARG A 67 21.02 15.24 2.31
CA ARG A 67 22.43 15.58 2.37
C ARG A 67 23.25 14.30 2.34
N GLN A 68 24.29 14.26 1.51
CA GLN A 68 25.25 13.15 1.52
C GLN A 68 26.05 13.20 2.83
N ASP A 69 26.22 12.04 3.48
CA ASP A 69 27.24 11.89 4.51
C ASP A 69 28.62 11.69 3.86
N ARG A 70 29.70 11.61 4.65
CA ARG A 70 31.06 11.40 4.13
C ARG A 70 31.23 10.08 3.36
N LYS A 71 30.31 9.12 3.50
CA LYS A 71 30.33 7.81 2.86
C LYS A 71 29.34 7.70 1.70
N GLY A 72 28.58 8.76 1.40
CA GLY A 72 27.53 8.74 0.38
C GLY A 72 26.26 7.97 0.78
N MET A 73 26.06 7.67 2.07
CA MET A 73 25.00 6.80 2.56
C MET A 73 23.79 7.55 3.16
N ILE A 74 22.62 6.92 3.08
CA ILE A 74 21.36 7.38 3.66
C ILE A 74 20.66 6.22 4.37
N ARG A 75 20.06 6.49 5.54
CA ARG A 75 19.25 5.52 6.25
C ARG A 75 17.84 5.48 5.68
N MET A 76 17.38 4.31 5.28
CA MET A 76 15.99 4.07 4.91
C MET A 76 15.29 3.25 5.98
N LYS A 77 14.11 3.70 6.43
CA LYS A 77 13.23 2.91 7.29
C LYS A 77 11.93 2.52 6.59
N GLY A 78 11.35 1.41 7.00
CA GLY A 78 10.06 0.96 6.49
C GLY A 78 9.35 0.00 7.43
N LYS A 79 8.30 -0.64 6.90
CA LYS A 79 7.58 -1.73 7.57
C LYS A 79 7.55 -2.93 6.65
N SER A 80 7.71 -4.12 7.21
CA SER A 80 7.44 -5.39 6.54
C SER A 80 5.92 -5.64 6.47
N ASN A 81 5.53 -6.69 5.76
CA ASN A 81 4.12 -7.09 5.59
C ASN A 81 3.43 -7.44 6.93
N ASN A 82 4.18 -8.00 7.89
CA ASN A 82 3.69 -8.24 9.25
C ASN A 82 3.75 -6.99 10.16
N GLY A 83 4.02 -5.82 9.60
CA GLY A 83 4.08 -4.55 10.31
C GLY A 83 5.33 -4.29 11.13
N ARG A 84 6.31 -5.22 11.15
CA ARG A 84 7.57 -5.02 11.88
C ARG A 84 8.40 -3.91 11.22
N PRO A 85 8.95 -2.98 12.00
CA PRO A 85 9.83 -1.94 11.46
C PRO A 85 11.17 -2.53 11.04
N TRP A 86 11.80 -1.93 10.03
CA TRP A 86 13.16 -2.24 9.62
C TRP A 86 13.91 -0.96 9.24
N ILE A 87 15.24 -1.02 9.28
CA ILE A 87 16.15 0.04 8.87
C ILE A 87 17.24 -0.60 8.00
N GLN A 88 17.60 0.08 6.91
CA GLN A 88 18.67 -0.32 5.98
C GLN A 88 19.47 0.91 5.58
N GLU A 89 20.78 0.77 5.40
CA GLU A 89 21.63 1.80 4.80
C GLU A 89 21.69 1.59 3.28
N ILE A 90 21.49 2.67 2.53
CA ILE A 90 21.46 2.69 1.08
C ILE A 90 22.27 3.87 0.54
N GLU A 91 22.73 3.76 -0.70
CA GLU A 91 23.39 4.86 -1.40
C GLU A 91 22.47 6.08 -1.53
N TRP A 92 23.06 7.27 -1.46
CA TRP A 92 22.34 8.54 -1.56
C TRP A 92 21.62 8.70 -2.90
N SER A 93 22.26 8.27 -4.00
CA SER A 93 21.66 8.30 -5.33
C SER A 93 20.37 7.48 -5.40
N LEU A 94 20.36 6.30 -4.80
CA LEU A 94 19.15 5.48 -4.67
C LEU A 94 18.11 6.17 -3.79
N ALA A 95 18.51 6.80 -2.70
CA ALA A 95 17.58 7.53 -1.83
C ALA A 95 16.88 8.69 -2.56
N VAL A 96 17.62 9.45 -3.38
CA VAL A 96 17.09 10.51 -4.24
C VAL A 96 16.05 9.94 -5.20
N LEU A 97 16.42 8.90 -5.96
CA LEU A 97 15.54 8.23 -6.91
C LEU A 97 14.24 7.77 -6.24
N LEU A 98 14.32 7.11 -5.08
CA LEU A 98 13.14 6.63 -4.35
C LEU A 98 12.22 7.77 -3.91
N VAL A 99 12.75 8.94 -3.58
CA VAL A 99 11.96 10.12 -3.20
C VAL A 99 11.31 10.77 -4.42
N GLU A 100 12.07 10.97 -5.50
CA GLU A 100 11.59 11.58 -6.74
C GLU A 100 10.49 10.74 -7.40
N GLU A 101 10.69 9.41 -7.42
CA GLU A 101 9.72 8.46 -7.96
C GLU A 101 8.57 8.14 -6.98
N ARG A 102 8.46 8.87 -5.87
CA ARG A 102 7.34 8.80 -4.91
C ARG A 102 7.24 7.45 -4.19
N ALA A 103 8.33 6.72 -4.07
CA ALA A 103 8.41 5.48 -3.29
C ALA A 103 8.72 5.74 -1.79
N ALA A 104 9.36 6.86 -1.49
CA ALA A 104 9.75 7.27 -0.15
C ALA A 104 9.52 8.76 0.10
N VAL A 105 9.60 9.15 1.37
CA VAL A 105 9.61 10.55 1.81
C VAL A 105 10.82 10.84 2.68
N VAL A 106 11.33 12.06 2.59
CA VAL A 106 12.40 12.54 3.47
C VAL A 106 11.82 12.73 4.88
N VAL A 107 12.47 12.14 5.88
CA VAL A 107 12.13 12.30 7.30
C VAL A 107 13.12 13.26 7.96
N THR A 108 14.40 13.06 7.70
CA THR A 108 15.49 13.97 8.05
C THR A 108 16.45 14.06 6.87
N PRO A 109 17.39 15.02 6.83
CA PRO A 109 18.37 15.10 5.73
C PRO A 109 19.18 13.83 5.47
N TYR A 110 19.26 12.91 6.44
CA TYR A 110 20.01 11.66 6.36
C TYR A 110 19.12 10.42 6.47
N MET A 111 17.78 10.59 6.47
CA MET A 111 16.84 9.49 6.63
C MET A 111 15.61 9.65 5.75
N ILE A 112 15.33 8.62 4.96
CA ILE A 112 14.07 8.47 4.24
C ILE A 112 13.19 7.39 4.88
N ARG A 113 11.89 7.46 4.60
CA ARG A 113 10.92 6.43 4.96
C ARG A 113 10.19 5.94 3.73
N ARG A 114 10.20 4.61 3.51
CA ARG A 114 9.34 3.93 2.52
C ARG A 114 7.88 4.25 2.79
N LEU A 115 7.15 4.66 1.75
CA LEU A 115 5.73 4.99 1.87
C LEU A 115 4.84 3.77 2.00
N TYR A 116 5.23 2.67 1.35
CA TYR A 116 4.42 1.46 1.22
C TYR A 116 5.20 0.24 1.73
N SER A 117 4.52 -0.67 2.43
CA SER A 117 4.95 -2.07 2.55
C SER A 117 4.84 -2.78 1.19
N ASN A 118 5.29 -4.03 1.06
CA ASN A 118 5.18 -4.72 -0.23
C ASN A 118 3.71 -4.96 -0.61
N ASP A 119 2.87 -5.33 0.36
CA ASP A 119 1.44 -5.59 0.13
C ASP A 119 0.67 -4.30 -0.17
N ASP A 120 0.99 -3.21 0.55
CA ASP A 120 0.41 -1.89 0.28
C ASP A 120 0.84 -1.37 -1.09
N PHE A 121 2.10 -1.60 -1.48
CA PHE A 121 2.63 -1.19 -2.77
C PHE A 121 1.90 -1.89 -3.90
N ARG A 122 1.71 -3.21 -3.79
CA ARG A 122 0.93 -3.99 -4.75
C ARG A 122 -0.49 -3.47 -4.86
N SER A 123 -1.17 -3.31 -3.74
CA SER A 123 -2.55 -2.80 -3.70
C SER A 123 -2.65 -1.41 -4.33
N MET A 124 -1.66 -0.54 -4.07
CA MET A 124 -1.58 0.80 -4.64
C MET A 124 -1.43 0.78 -6.16
N ILE A 125 -0.51 -0.02 -6.72
CA ILE A 125 -0.32 -0.14 -8.17
C ILE A 125 -1.59 -0.67 -8.85
N MET A 126 -2.17 -1.77 -8.33
CA MET A 126 -3.37 -2.38 -8.90
C MET A 126 -4.56 -1.41 -8.92
N THR A 127 -4.74 -0.66 -7.82
CA THR A 127 -5.82 0.32 -7.71
C THR A 127 -5.59 1.50 -8.64
N ARG A 128 -4.36 2.03 -8.70
CA ARG A 128 -3.98 3.14 -9.59
C ARG A 128 -4.26 2.79 -11.06
N ASP A 129 -3.90 1.58 -11.46
CA ASP A 129 -4.00 1.11 -12.85
C ASP A 129 -5.34 0.43 -13.14
N ARG A 130 -6.30 0.47 -12.21
CA ARG A 130 -7.63 -0.15 -12.34
C ARG A 130 -7.58 -1.61 -12.77
N HIS A 131 -6.60 -2.36 -12.27
CA HIS A 131 -6.37 -3.77 -12.66
C HIS A 131 -6.33 -3.97 -14.19
N THR A 132 -5.81 -2.98 -14.92
CA THR A 132 -5.71 -3.02 -16.38
C THR A 132 -4.25 -3.26 -16.76
N CYS A 133 -4.00 -4.32 -17.53
CA CYS A 133 -2.68 -4.67 -18.03
C CYS A 133 -2.15 -3.54 -18.92
N ARG A 134 -0.97 -3.01 -18.58
CA ARG A 134 -0.34 -1.91 -19.32
C ARG A 134 0.01 -2.25 -20.77
N TYR A 135 0.16 -3.53 -21.07
CA TYR A 135 0.61 -4.04 -22.36
C TYR A 135 -0.56 -4.34 -23.31
N CYS A 136 -1.45 -5.26 -22.94
CA CYS A 136 -2.56 -5.68 -23.80
C CYS A 136 -3.88 -4.94 -23.54
N GLY A 137 -3.99 -4.17 -22.45
CA GLY A 137 -5.23 -3.51 -22.06
C GLY A 137 -6.31 -4.41 -21.42
N GLY A 138 -6.06 -5.71 -21.32
CA GLY A 138 -6.94 -6.65 -20.61
C GLY A 138 -6.85 -6.55 -19.09
N TYR A 139 -7.49 -7.49 -18.37
CA TYR A 139 -7.36 -7.57 -16.91
C TYR A 139 -5.94 -7.96 -16.48
N GLY A 140 -5.42 -7.28 -15.46
CA GLY A 140 -4.11 -7.51 -14.89
C GLY A 140 -4.16 -7.70 -13.36
N ASP A 141 -3.39 -8.67 -12.88
CA ASP A 141 -3.31 -9.07 -11.48
C ASP A 141 -1.87 -9.24 -11.01
N THR A 142 -0.87 -8.95 -11.84
CA THR A 142 0.55 -8.93 -11.48
C THR A 142 1.16 -7.54 -11.62
N ILE A 143 2.31 -7.34 -10.99
CA ILE A 143 3.10 -6.12 -11.17
C ILE A 143 4.30 -6.49 -12.03
N ASP A 144 4.59 -5.66 -13.02
CA ASP A 144 5.84 -5.71 -13.76
C ASP A 144 6.61 -4.38 -13.64
N HIS A 145 7.91 -4.46 -13.89
CA HIS A 145 8.82 -3.32 -13.95
C HIS A 145 9.01 -2.88 -15.41
N ILE A 146 8.80 -1.60 -15.68
CA ILE A 146 9.00 -0.97 -16.99
C ILE A 146 10.45 -1.17 -17.44
N VAL A 147 11.39 -0.78 -16.57
CA VAL A 147 12.81 -1.15 -16.63
C VAL A 147 13.01 -2.36 -15.71
N PRO A 148 13.41 -3.52 -16.22
CA PRO A 148 13.64 -4.72 -15.42
C PRO A 148 14.67 -4.52 -14.30
N LYS A 149 14.52 -5.29 -13.21
CA LYS A 149 15.49 -5.25 -12.08
C LYS A 149 16.91 -5.61 -12.52
N SER A 150 17.06 -6.54 -13.46
CA SER A 150 18.36 -6.94 -14.03
C SER A 150 19.08 -5.78 -14.74
N LYS A 151 18.33 -4.77 -15.19
CA LYS A 151 18.83 -3.55 -15.84
C LYS A 151 18.86 -2.34 -14.89
N GLY A 152 18.79 -2.57 -13.58
CA GLY A 152 18.83 -1.51 -12.56
C GLY A 152 17.47 -0.88 -12.24
N GLY A 153 16.36 -1.40 -12.77
CA GLY A 153 15.04 -0.87 -12.45
C GLY A 153 14.62 -1.10 -11.00
N HIS A 154 14.24 -0.02 -10.32
CA HIS A 154 13.83 -0.08 -8.92
C HIS A 154 12.32 -0.29 -8.74
N THR A 155 11.91 -0.77 -7.58
CA THR A 155 10.48 -0.95 -7.25
C THR A 155 9.92 0.36 -6.73
N THR A 156 9.40 1.18 -7.64
CA THR A 156 8.84 2.50 -7.38
C THR A 156 7.51 2.67 -8.11
N PRO A 157 6.65 3.60 -7.67
CA PRO A 157 5.42 3.91 -8.41
C PRO A 157 5.67 4.26 -9.88
N VAL A 158 6.77 4.93 -10.22
CA VAL A 158 7.04 5.32 -11.61
C VAL A 158 7.44 4.12 -12.47
N ASN A 159 8.26 3.21 -11.94
CA ASN A 159 8.78 2.09 -12.71
C ASN A 159 7.88 0.83 -12.66
N CYS A 160 6.92 0.75 -11.75
CA CYS A 160 6.03 -0.42 -11.65
C CYS A 160 4.64 -0.17 -12.25
N VAL A 161 4.10 -1.16 -12.96
CA VAL A 161 2.79 -1.13 -13.61
C VAL A 161 2.01 -2.42 -13.38
N CYS A 162 0.69 -2.36 -13.51
CA CYS A 162 -0.16 -3.53 -13.57
C CYS A 162 0.03 -4.28 -14.91
N SER A 163 0.15 -5.61 -14.84
CA SER A 163 0.30 -6.50 -15.98
C SER A 163 -0.45 -7.82 -15.76
N CYS A 164 -0.93 -8.44 -16.82
CA CYS A 164 -1.44 -9.82 -16.74
C CYS A 164 -0.26 -10.80 -16.73
N TYR A 165 -0.48 -11.99 -16.17
CA TYR A 165 0.53 -13.04 -16.09
C TYR A 165 1.19 -13.35 -17.45
N VAL A 166 0.39 -13.45 -18.53
CA VAL A 166 0.87 -13.80 -19.87
C VAL A 166 1.83 -12.75 -20.43
N CYS A 167 1.44 -11.47 -20.42
CA CYS A 167 2.30 -10.40 -20.91
C CYS A 167 3.55 -10.23 -20.05
N ASN A 168 3.41 -10.34 -18.72
CA ASN A 168 4.53 -10.24 -17.79
C ASN A 168 5.59 -11.32 -18.07
N GLN A 169 5.17 -12.58 -18.22
CA GLN A 169 6.06 -13.67 -18.58
C GLN A 169 6.68 -13.50 -19.98
N SER A 170 5.89 -13.04 -20.95
CA SER A 170 6.38 -12.84 -22.33
C SER A 170 7.40 -11.70 -22.45
N LYS A 171 7.25 -10.63 -21.65
CA LYS A 171 8.22 -9.53 -21.62
C LYS A 171 9.55 -9.97 -21.00
N ALA A 172 9.51 -10.76 -19.93
CA ALA A 172 10.70 -11.20 -19.19
C ALA A 172 11.63 -10.01 -18.83
N ASP A 173 12.88 -10.02 -19.31
CA ASP A 173 13.90 -9.00 -19.08
C ASP A 173 14.02 -7.94 -20.20
N GLN A 174 13.03 -7.89 -21.11
CA GLN A 174 12.92 -6.83 -22.10
C GLN A 174 12.38 -5.55 -21.45
N ASP A 175 12.74 -4.40 -22.03
CA ASP A 175 12.19 -3.11 -21.62
C ASP A 175 10.76 -2.94 -22.16
N ALA A 176 9.90 -2.29 -21.38
CA ALA A 176 8.47 -2.18 -21.71
C ALA A 176 8.20 -1.52 -23.07
N THR A 177 8.99 -0.51 -23.46
CA THR A 177 8.80 0.21 -24.73
C THR A 177 8.97 -0.73 -25.92
N GLY A 178 10.10 -1.46 -25.98
CA GLY A 178 10.36 -2.42 -27.06
C GLY A 178 9.39 -3.59 -27.07
N PHE A 179 8.87 -4.00 -25.89
CA PHE A 179 7.82 -5.01 -25.83
C PHE A 179 6.49 -4.52 -26.41
N ILE A 180 6.06 -3.30 -26.07
CA ILE A 180 4.80 -2.72 -26.58
C ILE A 180 4.85 -2.54 -28.10
N GLU A 181 5.99 -2.11 -28.65
CA GLU A 181 6.17 -1.96 -30.10
C GLU A 181 5.98 -3.29 -30.84
N LYS A 182 6.59 -4.38 -30.35
CA LYS A 182 6.42 -5.72 -30.94
C LYS A 182 4.98 -6.22 -30.92
N GLN A 183 4.22 -5.89 -29.88
CA GLN A 183 2.81 -6.29 -29.76
C GLN A 183 1.86 -5.48 -30.65
N ARG A 184 2.32 -4.34 -31.20
CA ARG A 184 1.54 -3.43 -32.04
C ARG A 184 1.84 -3.58 -33.53
N SER A 185 2.91 -4.27 -33.91
CA SER A 185 3.16 -4.58 -35.32
C SER A 185 2.08 -5.55 -35.82
N PRO A 186 1.27 -5.15 -36.81
CA PRO A 186 0.38 -6.10 -37.48
C PRO A 186 1.24 -7.12 -38.20
N VAL A 187 0.92 -8.41 -38.01
CA VAL A 187 1.33 -9.46 -38.95
C VAL A 187 0.61 -9.22 -40.27
#